data_AF-A0A7Y5LE52-F1
#
_entry.id   AF-A0A7Y5LE52-F1
#
_cell.length_a   1.000
_cell.length_b   1.000
_cell.length_c   1.000
_cell.angle_alpha   90.00
_cell.angle_beta   90.00
_cell.angle_gamma   90.00
#
_symmetry.space_group_name_H-M   'P 1'
#
loop_
_entity.id
_entity.type
_entity.pdbx_description
1 polymer ?
#
loop_
_entity_poly.entity_id
_entity_poly.type
_entity_poly.pdbx_seq_one_letter_code
_entity_poly.pdbx_strand_id
1 'polypeptide(L)'
;MIIDDRWLNVKRFIAGLIDYGLYLVIFIIFIRYFGAYYENPDGTWGYTATGLPALIAYFFWFLCFPIMEASFGFTIGKGILDLKVIRDNQKPRF
;
A
#
# COMPACT_ATOMS: atom_id res chain seq x y z
N MET A 1 -8.23 -28.24 11.61
CA MET A 1 -8.87 -27.04 12.20
C MET A 1 -9.41 -26.21 11.05
N ILE A 2 -10.71 -26.28 10.81
CA ILE A 2 -11.38 -25.57 9.71
C ILE A 2 -11.43 -24.09 10.13
N ILE A 3 -10.52 -23.29 9.60
CA ILE A 3 -10.61 -21.83 9.72
C ILE A 3 -11.73 -21.44 8.76
N ASP A 4 -12.83 -20.91 9.29
CA ASP A 4 -13.94 -20.38 8.49
C ASP A 4 -13.39 -19.35 7.49
N ASP A 5 -13.54 -19.65 6.19
CA ASP A 5 -13.03 -18.85 5.07
C ASP A 5 -13.49 -17.38 5.14
N ARG A 6 -14.61 -17.10 5.81
CA ARG A 6 -15.11 -15.75 6.04
C ARG A 6 -14.14 -14.91 6.88
N TRP A 7 -13.57 -15.48 7.93
CA TRP A 7 -12.61 -14.79 8.78
C TRP A 7 -11.29 -14.52 8.05
N LEU A 8 -10.86 -15.44 7.18
CA LEU A 8 -9.66 -15.24 6.36
C LEU A 8 -9.84 -14.07 5.38
N ASN A 9 -11.00 -13.98 4.73
CA ASN A 9 -11.31 -12.90 3.79
C ASN A 9 -11.37 -11.53 4.49
N VAL A 10 -11.93 -11.47 5.69
CA VAL A 10 -11.92 -10.23 6.50
C VAL A 10 -10.49 -9.81 6.84
N LYS A 11 -9.62 -10.75 7.26
CA LYS A 11 -8.21 -10.43 7.52
C LYS A 11 -7.50 -9.89 6.28
N ARG A 12 -7.74 -10.47 5.10
CA ARG A 12 -7.17 -9.99 3.82
C ARG A 12 -7.63 -8.56 3.50
N PHE A 13 -8.90 -8.25 3.73
CA PHE A 13 -9.42 -6.91 3.56
C PHE A 13 -8.76 -5.91 4.51
N ILE A 14 -8.63 -6.26 5.80
CA ILE A 14 -7.97 -5.42 6.80
C ILE A 14 -6.48 -5.22 6.47
N ALA A 15 -5.77 -6.27 6.01
CA ALA A 15 -4.39 -6.14 5.55
C ALA A 15 -4.27 -5.09 4.44
N GLY A 16 -5.13 -5.15 3.42
CA GLY A 16 -5.17 -4.16 2.35
C GLY A 16 -5.47 -2.75 2.87
N LEU A 17 -6.35 -2.61 3.87
CA LEU A 17 -6.64 -1.31 4.48
C LEU A 17 -5.43 -0.74 5.23
N ILE A 18 -4.66 -1.57 5.93
CA ILE A 18 -3.42 -1.15 6.60
C ILE A 18 -2.39 -0.71 5.57
N ASP A 19 -2.21 -1.51 4.52
CA ASP A 19 -1.28 -1.25 3.42
C ASP A 19 -1.57 0.10 2.73
N TYR A 20 -2.79 0.29 2.25
CA TYR A 20 -3.18 1.54 1.59
C TYR A 20 -3.36 2.70 2.56
N GLY A 21 -3.74 2.45 3.82
CA GLY A 21 -3.79 3.50 4.84
C GLY A 21 -2.41 4.06 5.16
N LEU A 22 -1.42 3.19 5.34
CA LEU A 22 -0.03 3.60 5.55
C LEU A 22 0.52 4.32 4.31
N TYR A 23 0.30 3.78 3.12
CA TYR A 23 0.71 4.43 1.88
C TYR A 23 0.05 5.80 1.71
N LEU A 24 -1.24 5.93 2.03
CA LEU A 24 -1.97 7.20 1.94
C LEU A 24 -1.38 8.26 2.86
N VAL A 25 -1.04 7.91 4.11
CA VAL A 25 -0.39 8.84 5.05
C VAL A 25 0.95 9.31 4.50
N ILE A 26 1.78 8.39 4.00
CA ILE A 26 3.08 8.72 3.40
C ILE A 26 2.89 9.58 2.14
N PHE A 27 1.90 9.26 1.31
CA PHE A 27 1.59 10.00 0.08
C PHE A 27 1.10 11.41 0.37
N ILE A 28 0.26 11.61 1.39
CA ILE A 28 -0.17 12.94 1.85
C ILE A 28 1.03 13.76 2.32
N ILE A 29 1.94 13.15 3.10
CA ILE A 29 3.18 13.80 3.52
C ILE A 29 3.99 14.18 2.28
N PHE A 30 4.22 13.25 1.37
CA PHE A 30 4.97 13.47 0.14
C PHE A 30 4.40 14.63 -0.69
N ILE A 31 3.10 14.62 -0.99
CA ILE A 31 2.50 15.65 -1.85
C ILE A 31 2.47 17.03 -1.18
N ARG A 32 2.45 17.10 0.15
CA ARG A 32 2.58 18.36 0.88
C ARG A 32 3.96 18.98 0.78
N TYR A 33 5.02 18.16 0.73
CA TYR A 33 6.40 18.63 0.62
C TYR A 33 6.87 18.83 -0.81
N PHE A 34 6.42 17.99 -1.75
CA PHE A 34 6.91 17.96 -3.13
C PHE A 34 5.86 18.36 -4.17
N GLY A 35 4.60 18.49 -3.79
CA GLY A 35 3.52 18.98 -4.66
C GLY A 35 3.41 20.50 -4.64
N ALA A 36 2.96 21.07 -5.75
CA ALA A 36 2.61 22.48 -5.84
C ALA A 36 1.21 22.70 -5.26
N TYR A 37 1.10 23.62 -4.29
CA TYR A 37 -0.18 24.08 -3.78
C TYR A 37 -0.92 24.88 -4.86
N TYR A 38 -2.22 24.67 -4.96
CA TYR A 38 -3.10 25.50 -5.78
C TYR A 38 -4.41 25.76 -5.03
N GLU A 39 -5.01 26.91 -5.35
CA GLU A 39 -6.30 27.33 -4.82
C GLU A 39 -7.17 27.80 -5.98
N ASN A 40 -8.39 27.29 -6.02
CA ASN A 40 -9.37 27.59 -7.04
C ASN A 40 -10.19 28.82 -6.65
N PRO A 41 -10.80 29.52 -7.63
CA PRO A 41 -11.66 30.68 -7.35
C PRO A 41 -12.88 30.40 -6.46
N ASP A 42 -13.29 29.13 -6.33
CA ASP A 42 -14.40 28.69 -5.48
C ASP A 42 -13.99 28.44 -4.01
N GLY A 43 -12.73 28.70 -3.66
CA GLY A 43 -12.17 28.51 -2.32
C GLY A 43 -11.73 27.08 -2.02
N THR A 44 -11.79 26.16 -3.01
CA THR A 44 -11.19 24.83 -2.87
C THR A 44 -9.69 24.91 -3.07
N TRP A 45 -8.93 24.10 -2.33
CA TRP A 45 -7.48 24.05 -2.44
C TRP A 45 -6.98 22.61 -2.51
N GLY A 46 -5.78 22.44 -3.06
CA GLY A 46 -5.18 21.14 -3.22
C GLY A 46 -3.68 21.21 -3.47
N TYR A 47 -3.09 20.03 -3.61
CA TYR A 47 -1.70 19.88 -4.03
C TYR A 47 -1.67 19.07 -5.33
N THR A 48 -0.82 19.48 -6.27
CA THR A 48 -0.59 18.77 -7.52
C THR A 48 0.88 18.44 -7.68
N ALA A 49 1.18 17.19 -8.01
CA ALA A 49 2.53 16.75 -8.33
C ALA A 49 2.57 16.38 -9.81
N THR A 50 3.47 16.99 -10.58
CA THR A 50 3.65 16.74 -12.01
C THR A 50 5.12 16.45 -12.32
N GLY A 51 5.39 15.76 -13.44
CA GLY A 51 6.76 15.43 -13.85
C GLY A 51 7.48 14.51 -12.85
N LEU A 52 8.67 14.93 -12.41
CA LEU A 52 9.56 14.11 -11.58
C LEU A 52 8.95 13.74 -10.21
N PRO A 53 8.38 14.67 -9.42
CA PRO A 53 7.65 14.31 -8.19
C PRO A 53 6.58 13.24 -8.39
N ALA A 54 5.80 13.31 -9.47
CA ALA A 54 4.80 12.28 -9.76
C ALA A 54 5.45 10.91 -10.03
N LEU A 55 6.55 10.89 -10.80
CA LEU A 55 7.31 9.67 -11.06
C LEU A 55 7.90 9.06 -9.78
N ILE A 56 8.42 9.89 -8.87
CA ILE A 56 8.95 9.45 -7.57
C ILE A 56 7.84 8.78 -6.75
N ALA A 57 6.62 9.33 -6.73
CA ALA A 57 5.51 8.72 -6.01
C ALA A 57 5.13 7.33 -6.55
N TYR A 58 5.13 7.16 -7.87
CA TYR A 58 4.91 5.86 -8.52
C TYR A 58 6.04 4.88 -8.22
N PHE A 59 7.29 5.33 -8.25
CA PHE A 59 8.44 4.50 -7.93
C PHE A 59 8.42 4.04 -6.47
N PHE A 60 8.06 4.94 -5.55
CA PHE A 60 7.90 4.61 -4.14
C PHE A 60 6.79 3.57 -3.91
N TRP A 61 5.63 3.74 -4.57
CA TRP A 61 4.57 2.72 -4.54
C TRP A 61 5.06 1.36 -5.06
N PHE A 62 5.80 1.35 -6.16
CA PHE A 62 6.36 0.14 -6.76
C PHE A 62 7.35 -0.57 -5.81
N LEU A 63 8.15 0.19 -5.07
CA LEU A 63 9.03 -0.35 -4.03
C LEU A 63 8.23 -0.96 -2.87
N CYS A 64 7.26 -0.22 -2.33
CA CYS A 64 6.49 -0.65 -1.15
C CYS A 64 5.59 -1.86 -1.40
N PHE A 65 5.09 -2.05 -2.62
CA PHE A 65 4.15 -3.13 -2.91
C PHE A 65 4.80 -4.24 -3.74
N PRO A 66 5.00 -4.12 -5.07
CA PRO A 66 5.63 -5.16 -5.89
C PRO A 66 6.95 -5.70 -5.34
N ILE A 67 7.90 -4.83 -4.98
CA ILE A 67 9.24 -5.28 -4.57
C ILE A 67 9.20 -5.92 -3.17
N MET A 68 8.46 -5.35 -2.22
CA MET A 68 8.29 -5.99 -0.91
C MET A 68 7.58 -7.32 -1.01
N GLU A 69 6.50 -7.41 -1.77
CA GLU A 69 5.76 -8.67 -1.94
C GLU A 69 6.60 -9.73 -2.66
N ALA A 70 7.42 -9.34 -3.64
CA ALA A 70 8.36 -10.25 -4.30
C ALA A 70 9.49 -10.73 -3.37
N SER A 71 9.98 -9.86 -2.47
CA SER A 71 11.10 -10.16 -1.58
C SER A 71 10.69 -10.97 -0.35
N PHE A 72 9.54 -10.65 0.25
CA PHE A 72 9.09 -11.23 1.52
C PHE A 72 7.92 -12.22 1.37
N GLY A 73 7.27 -12.25 0.19
CA GLY A 73 6.08 -13.07 -0.04
C GLY A 73 4.80 -12.53 0.60
N PHE A 74 4.86 -11.34 1.22
CA PHE A 74 3.74 -10.63 1.81
C PHE A 74 4.00 -9.11 1.84
N THR A 75 2.93 -8.32 1.88
CA THR A 75 2.95 -6.86 2.08
C THR A 75 2.92 -6.52 3.57
N ILE A 76 3.21 -5.27 3.96
CA ILE A 76 3.28 -4.85 5.37
C ILE A 76 2.03 -5.26 6.15
N GLY A 77 0.84 -4.93 5.62
CA GLY A 77 -0.45 -5.26 6.23
C GLY A 77 -0.69 -6.76 6.37
N LYS A 78 -0.27 -7.55 5.37
CA LYS A 78 -0.33 -9.02 5.44
C LYS A 78 0.64 -9.56 6.50
N GLY A 79 1.83 -8.98 6.62
CA GLY A 79 2.83 -9.33 7.65
C GLY A 79 2.33 -9.05 9.07
N ILE A 80 1.70 -7.88 9.29
CA ILE A 80 1.11 -7.51 10.59
C ILE A 80 0.01 -8.49 11.03
N LEU A 81 -0.76 -9.02 10.08
CA LEU A 81 -1.85 -9.97 10.35
C LEU A 81 -1.44 -11.44 10.26
N ASP A 82 -0.14 -11.72 10.13
CA ASP A 82 0.45 -13.05 9.94
C ASP A 82 -0.23 -13.85 8.80
N LEU A 83 -0.59 -13.15 7.73
CA LEU A 83 -1.21 -13.73 6.54
C LEU A 83 -0.14 -14.20 5.56
N LYS A 84 0.17 -15.49 5.62
CA LYS A 84 1.06 -16.14 4.64
C LYS A 84 0.31 -16.61 3.40
N VAL A 85 0.87 -16.32 2.23
CA VAL A 85 0.38 -16.89 0.96
C VAL A 85 0.92 -18.31 0.84
N ILE A 86 0.07 -19.30 1.12
CA ILE A 86 0.39 -20.72 0.92
C ILE A 86 -0.12 -21.11 -0.46
N ARG A 87 0.77 -21.58 -1.35
CA ARG A 87 0.33 -22.23 -2.60
C ARG A 87 -0.02 -23.68 -2.30
N ASP A 88 -1.09 -24.15 -2.91
CA ASP A 88 -1.70 -25.47 -2.70
C ASP A 88 -0.79 -26.66 -3.13
N ASN A 89 0.46 -26.41 -3.51
CA ASN A 89 1.38 -27.49 -3.88
C ASN A 89 2.89 -27.12 -3.73
N GLN A 90 3.44 -27.38 -2.54
CA GLN A 90 4.88 -27.49 -2.20
C GLN A 90 5.69 -26.22 -1.83
N LYS A 91 6.18 -26.29 -0.58
CA LYS A 91 7.28 -25.60 0.13
C LYS A 91 7.26 -24.06 0.28
N PRO A 92 7.29 -23.55 1.53
CA PRO A 92 7.49 -22.12 1.78
C PRO A 92 8.89 -21.73 1.27
N ARG A 93 8.96 -20.66 0.48
CA ARG A 93 10.23 -20.05 0.10
C ARG A 93 10.67 -19.17 1.27
N PHE A 94 11.81 -19.53 1.87
CA PHE A 94 12.53 -18.74 2.88
C PHE A 94 13.27 -17.59 2.20
#